data_AF-A0AAP8LW58-F1
#
_entry.id   AF-A0AAP8LW58-F1
#
_cell.length_a   1.000
_cell.length_b   1.000
_cell.length_c   1.000
_cell.angle_alpha   90.00
_cell.angle_beta   90.00
_cell.angle_gamma   90.00
#
_symmetry.space_group_name_H-M   'P 1'
#
loop_
_entity.id
_entity.type
_entity.pdbx_description
1 polymer ?
#
loop_
_entity_poly.entity_id
_entity_poly.type
_entity_poly.pdbx_seq_one_letter_code
_entity_poly.pdbx_strand_id
1 'polypeptide(L)'
;MLLDYWMLPILFILHDFEEMIMMPIWKRRHNQPLRKMKKPFFGAVTNGQAFSVGVLEELIILIGVSLVSSVLHSDRLYLAFMVTYTLHFLMHYRMCFEFRGYVPGVISATLELPVMIGLIMTYWQRSQSTFGEFWGYVTVAFLIQFVNLRVMHTLMPKIQAKMAAYTRTPLL
;
A
#
# COMPACT_ATOMS: atom_id res chain seq x y z
N MET A 1 0.60 8.19 -23.80
CA MET A 1 -0.15 9.37 -23.29
C MET A 1 0.29 9.65 -21.86
N LEU A 2 0.22 10.90 -21.36
CA LEU A 2 0.82 11.34 -20.08
C LEU A 2 0.50 10.46 -18.83
N LEU A 3 -0.58 9.67 -18.86
CA LEU A 3 -1.01 8.81 -17.76
C LEU A 3 -0.53 7.35 -17.85
N ASP A 4 0.21 6.97 -18.89
CA ASP A 4 0.54 5.58 -19.22
C ASP A 4 1.07 4.82 -17.99
N TYR A 5 2.30 5.07 -17.59
CA TYR A 5 2.89 4.41 -16.43
C TYR A 5 2.70 5.19 -15.11
N TRP A 6 1.73 6.11 -15.03
CA TRP A 6 1.59 7.00 -13.87
C TRP A 6 0.30 6.81 -13.06
N MET A 7 -0.68 6.07 -13.59
CA MET A 7 -1.91 5.79 -12.85
C MET A 7 -1.68 5.05 -11.53
N LEU A 8 -0.75 4.09 -11.49
CA LEU A 8 -0.52 3.27 -10.30
C LEU A 8 -0.06 4.09 -9.08
N PRO A 9 1.01 4.91 -9.13
CA PRO A 9 1.40 5.72 -7.98
C PRO A 9 0.34 6.76 -7.59
N ILE A 10 -0.44 7.27 -8.56
CA ILE A 10 -1.55 8.20 -8.28
C ILE A 10 -2.67 7.51 -7.52
N LEU A 11 -3.11 6.33 -7.96
CA LEU A 11 -4.16 5.56 -7.28
C LEU A 11 -3.69 5.10 -5.91
N PHE A 12 -2.45 4.61 -5.80
CA PHE A 12 -1.85 4.24 -4.52
C PHE A 12 -1.95 5.37 -3.48
N ILE A 13 -1.50 6.59 -3.82
CA ILE A 13 -1.53 7.68 -2.83
C ILE A 13 -2.96 8.12 -2.49
N LEU A 14 -3.91 8.00 -3.42
CA LEU A 14 -5.33 8.31 -3.16
C LEU A 14 -5.94 7.32 -2.17
N HIS A 15 -5.69 6.02 -2.34
CA HIS A 15 -6.07 4.97 -1.39
C HIS A 15 -5.40 5.19 -0.03
N ASP A 16 -4.08 5.38 -0.01
CA ASP A 16 -3.32 5.53 1.22
C ASP A 16 -3.63 6.83 1.97
N PHE A 17 -4.16 7.87 1.31
CA PHE A 17 -4.68 9.05 2.02
C PHE A 17 -5.81 8.69 2.96
N GLU A 18 -6.72 7.77 2.57
CA GLU A 18 -7.75 7.28 3.49
C GLU A 18 -7.09 6.61 4.70
N GLU A 19 -6.11 5.73 4.47
CA GLU A 19 -5.39 5.04 5.54
C GLU A 19 -4.67 6.02 6.48
N MET A 20 -3.91 6.97 5.93
CA MET A 20 -3.14 7.97 6.68
C MET A 20 -4.04 8.81 7.60
N ILE A 21 -5.22 9.21 7.11
CA ILE A 21 -6.16 10.04 7.86
C ILE A 21 -6.93 9.18 8.89
N MET A 22 -7.45 8.04 8.47
CA MET A 22 -8.41 7.27 9.25
C MET A 22 -7.76 6.30 10.23
N MET A 23 -6.58 5.74 9.92
CA MET A 23 -5.92 4.75 10.77
C MET A 23 -5.70 5.24 12.22
N PRO A 24 -5.15 6.45 12.48
CA PRO A 24 -4.93 6.91 13.85
C PRO A 24 -6.24 7.12 14.62
N ILE A 25 -7.26 7.65 13.95
CA ILE A 25 -8.59 7.92 14.52
C ILE A 25 -9.28 6.59 14.85
N TRP A 26 -9.25 5.65 13.90
CA TRP A 26 -9.86 4.34 14.01
C TRP A 26 -9.20 3.50 15.10
N LYS A 27 -7.85 3.47 15.16
CA LYS A 27 -7.13 2.77 16.25
C LYS A 27 -7.46 3.33 17.62
N ARG A 28 -7.63 4.66 17.74
CA ARG A 28 -8.05 5.29 19.01
C ARG A 28 -9.47 4.88 19.40
N ARG A 29 -10.42 4.96 18.46
CA ARG A 29 -11.83 4.59 18.67
C ARG A 29 -11.99 3.12 19.05
N HIS A 30 -11.22 2.24 18.43
CA HIS A 30 -11.34 0.79 18.57
C HIS A 30 -10.17 0.17 19.36
N ASN A 31 -9.52 0.94 20.24
CA ASN A 31 -8.35 0.50 20.98
C ASN A 31 -8.59 -0.80 21.78
N GLN A 32 -9.74 -0.92 22.46
CA GLN A 32 -10.04 -2.11 23.27
C GLN A 32 -10.12 -3.42 22.47
N PRO A 33 -10.93 -3.53 21.40
CA PRO A 33 -10.95 -4.75 20.59
C PRO A 33 -9.59 -5.02 19.93
N LEU A 34 -8.88 -3.99 19.46
CA LEU A 34 -7.59 -4.15 18.79
C LEU A 34 -6.49 -4.68 19.70
N ARG A 35 -6.48 -4.29 20.98
CA ARG A 35 -5.52 -4.80 21.98
C ARG A 35 -5.69 -6.29 22.28
N LYS A 36 -6.87 -6.86 22.00
CA LYS A 36 -7.13 -8.30 22.17
C LYS A 36 -6.65 -9.14 20.98
N MET A 37 -6.29 -8.50 19.86
CA MET A 37 -5.81 -9.19 18.67
C MET A 37 -4.35 -9.60 18.83
N LYS A 38 -4.03 -10.86 18.48
CA LYS A 38 -2.63 -11.36 18.48
C LYS A 38 -1.72 -10.56 17.52
N LYS A 39 -2.29 -10.07 16.41
CA LYS A 39 -1.61 -9.22 15.44
C LYS A 39 -2.52 -8.01 15.15
N PRO A 40 -2.15 -6.80 15.58
CA PRO A 40 -2.95 -5.62 15.30
C PRO A 40 -2.90 -5.28 13.80
N PHE A 41 -4.03 -4.84 13.25
CA PHE A 41 -4.08 -4.29 11.89
C PHE A 41 -3.22 -3.02 11.78
N PHE A 42 -2.65 -2.78 10.60
CA PHE A 42 -1.70 -1.69 10.33
C PHE A 42 -0.46 -1.70 11.25
N GLY A 43 -0.05 -2.87 11.73
CA GLY A 43 1.13 -3.03 12.59
C GLY A 43 1.04 -2.29 13.93
N ALA A 44 2.20 -2.07 14.55
CA ALA A 44 2.32 -1.54 15.91
C ALA A 44 2.19 -0.01 16.03
N VAL A 45 2.27 0.73 14.90
CA VAL A 45 2.16 2.19 14.91
C VAL A 45 0.77 2.67 15.28
N THR A 46 0.67 3.82 15.93
CA THR A 46 -0.59 4.40 16.40
C THR A 46 -0.82 5.83 15.93
N ASN A 47 0.19 6.47 15.33
CA ASN A 47 0.08 7.82 14.79
C ASN A 47 0.17 7.82 13.26
N GLY A 48 -0.40 8.86 12.64
CA GLY A 48 -0.36 9.04 11.19
C GLY A 48 1.05 9.36 10.70
N GLN A 49 1.84 10.09 11.48
CA GLN A 49 3.18 10.54 11.08
C GLN A 49 4.13 9.39 10.72
N ALA A 50 4.24 8.37 11.57
CA ALA A 50 5.11 7.23 11.29
C ALA A 50 4.55 6.35 10.18
N PHE A 51 3.22 6.24 10.09
CA PHE A 51 2.54 5.54 9.00
C PHE A 51 2.81 6.22 7.64
N SER A 52 2.72 7.55 7.58
CA SER A 52 3.03 8.34 6.38
C SER A 52 4.47 8.17 5.88
N VAL A 53 5.42 7.84 6.76
CA VAL A 53 6.79 7.48 6.32
C VAL A 53 6.81 6.14 5.60
N GLY A 54 5.98 5.17 6.02
CA GLY A 54 5.73 3.93 5.28
C GLY A 54 5.16 4.21 3.90
N VAL A 55 4.05 4.96 3.85
CA VAL A 55 3.38 5.33 2.60
C VAL A 55 4.32 6.06 1.64
N LEU A 56 5.12 7.01 2.14
CA LEU A 56 6.09 7.74 1.31
C LEU A 56 7.12 6.80 0.68
N GLU A 57 7.62 5.83 1.44
CA GLU A 57 8.62 4.89 0.97
C GLU A 57 8.04 3.97 -0.12
N GLU A 58 6.83 3.45 0.07
CA GLU A 58 6.12 2.67 -0.95
C GLU A 58 5.81 3.50 -2.21
N LEU A 59 5.41 4.77 -2.03
CA LEU A 59 5.20 5.69 -3.16
C LEU A 59 6.47 5.89 -3.97
N ILE A 60 7.64 6.02 -3.33
CA ILE A 60 8.93 6.14 -4.01
C ILE A 60 9.23 4.88 -4.84
N ILE A 61 8.96 3.69 -4.29
CA ILE A 61 9.11 2.43 -5.04
C ILE A 61 8.20 2.44 -6.27
N LEU A 62 6.93 2.80 -6.12
CA LEU A 62 5.97 2.82 -7.24
C LEU A 62 6.34 3.87 -8.29
N ILE A 63 6.83 5.05 -7.90
CA ILE A 63 7.39 6.04 -8.82
C ILE A 63 8.60 5.45 -9.56
N GLY A 64 9.47 4.72 -8.88
CA GLY A 64 10.60 4.03 -9.49
C GLY A 64 10.15 2.99 -10.53
N VAL A 65 9.16 2.16 -10.19
CA VAL A 65 8.55 1.18 -11.11
C VAL A 65 7.93 1.87 -12.32
N SER A 66 7.20 2.95 -12.10
CA SER A 66 6.63 3.80 -13.15
C SER A 66 7.69 4.34 -14.10
N LEU A 67 8.78 4.89 -13.55
CA LEU A 67 9.89 5.44 -14.34
C LEU A 67 10.58 4.34 -15.16
N VAL A 68 10.92 3.21 -14.53
CA VAL A 68 11.56 2.08 -15.21
C VAL A 68 10.66 1.53 -16.32
N SER A 69 9.38 1.35 -16.04
CA SER A 69 8.41 0.87 -17.03
C SER A 69 8.23 1.85 -18.18
N SER A 70 8.28 3.15 -17.90
CA SER A 70 8.22 4.20 -18.93
C SER A 70 9.47 4.24 -19.81
N VAL A 71 10.67 4.08 -19.25
CA VAL A 71 11.94 4.14 -20.00
C VAL A 71 12.17 2.86 -20.80
N LEU A 72 11.84 1.71 -20.21
CA LEU A 72 12.05 0.40 -20.84
C LEU A 72 10.81 -0.10 -21.61
N HIS A 73 9.73 0.68 -21.64
CA HIS A 73 8.43 0.28 -22.20
C HIS A 73 7.94 -1.08 -21.68
N SER A 74 8.12 -1.33 -20.37
CA SER A 74 7.86 -2.64 -19.76
C SER A 74 6.44 -2.73 -19.19
N ASP A 75 5.49 -3.13 -20.03
CA ASP A 75 4.12 -3.42 -19.60
C ASP A 75 4.02 -4.56 -18.59
N ARG A 76 4.89 -5.57 -18.73
CA ARG A 76 4.90 -6.76 -17.87
C ARG A 76 5.25 -6.40 -16.43
N LEU A 77 6.26 -5.56 -16.24
CA LEU A 77 6.67 -5.08 -14.92
C LEU A 77 5.55 -4.28 -14.27
N TYR A 78 5.01 -3.30 -15.00
CA TYR A 78 3.97 -2.42 -14.48
C TYR A 78 2.69 -3.18 -14.15
N LEU A 79 2.27 -4.09 -15.03
CA LEU A 79 1.13 -4.99 -14.82
C LEU A 79 1.30 -5.83 -13.55
N ALA A 80 2.50 -6.37 -13.31
CA ALA A 80 2.75 -7.17 -12.11
C ALA A 80 2.61 -6.37 -10.82
N PHE A 81 3.06 -5.11 -10.81
CA PHE A 81 2.85 -4.21 -9.68
C PHE A 81 1.38 -3.77 -9.54
N MET A 82 0.65 -3.55 -10.65
CA MET A 82 -0.80 -3.29 -10.59
C MET A 82 -1.59 -4.44 -9.96
N VAL A 83 -1.26 -5.68 -10.34
CA VAL A 83 -1.89 -6.88 -9.75
C VAL A 83 -1.52 -7.00 -8.28
N THR A 84 -0.25 -6.82 -7.93
CA THR A 84 0.22 -6.86 -6.54
C THR A 84 -0.47 -5.81 -5.67
N TYR A 85 -0.60 -4.57 -6.16
CA TYR A 85 -1.36 -3.51 -5.51
C TYR A 85 -2.85 -3.88 -5.38
N THR A 86 -3.48 -4.44 -6.41
CA THR A 86 -4.90 -4.84 -6.32
C THR A 86 -5.13 -5.97 -5.30
N LEU A 87 -4.15 -6.87 -5.11
CA LEU A 87 -4.21 -7.90 -4.06
C LEU A 87 -4.20 -7.31 -2.65
N HIS A 88 -3.63 -6.11 -2.44
CA HIS A 88 -3.71 -5.39 -1.16
C HIS A 88 -5.16 -5.06 -0.78
N PHE A 89 -6.03 -4.76 -1.74
CA PHE A 89 -7.46 -4.51 -1.46
C PHE A 89 -8.14 -5.72 -0.80
N LEU A 90 -7.73 -6.94 -1.16
CA LEU A 90 -8.24 -8.16 -0.53
C LEU A 90 -7.89 -8.23 0.96
N MET A 91 -6.76 -7.63 1.36
CA MET A 91 -6.40 -7.52 2.77
C MET A 91 -7.38 -6.62 3.52
N HIS A 92 -7.83 -5.49 2.94
CA HIS A 92 -8.87 -4.65 3.57
C HIS A 92 -10.19 -5.39 3.71
N TYR A 93 -10.64 -6.11 2.67
CA TYR A 93 -11.88 -6.89 2.76
C TYR A 93 -11.79 -7.98 3.81
N ARG A 94 -10.65 -8.67 3.89
CA ARG A 94 -10.38 -9.64 4.94
C ARG A 94 -10.41 -8.98 6.33
N MET A 95 -9.74 -7.84 6.51
CA MET A 95 -9.76 -7.12 7.77
C MET A 95 -11.17 -6.68 8.16
N CYS A 96 -11.98 -6.22 7.21
CA CYS A 96 -13.39 -5.87 7.45
C CYS A 96 -14.22 -7.07 7.88
N PHE A 97 -14.00 -8.24 7.28
CA PHE A 97 -14.68 -9.48 7.68
C PHE A 97 -14.27 -9.92 9.10
N GLU A 98 -12.97 -9.89 9.40
CA GLU A 98 -12.44 -10.24 10.73
C GLU A 98 -12.89 -9.23 11.81
N PHE A 99 -12.93 -7.93 11.47
CA PHE A 99 -13.36 -6.85 12.37
C PHE A 99 -14.88 -6.72 12.50
N ARG A 100 -15.63 -7.18 11.50
CA ARG A 100 -17.08 -7.00 11.33
C ARG A 100 -17.49 -5.53 11.26
N GLY A 101 -16.74 -4.74 10.51
CA GLY A 101 -17.02 -3.31 10.34
C GLY A 101 -16.02 -2.60 9.44
N TYR A 102 -16.13 -1.29 9.40
CA TYR A 102 -15.20 -0.43 8.66
C TYR A 102 -13.77 -0.59 9.16
N VAL A 103 -12.83 -0.65 8.21
CA VAL A 103 -11.39 -0.61 8.42
C VAL A 103 -10.81 0.43 7.45
N PRO A 104 -9.85 1.28 7.88
CA PRO A 104 -9.20 2.25 7.01
C PRO A 104 -8.75 1.65 5.67
N GLY A 105 -9.00 2.36 4.57
CA GLY A 105 -8.67 1.94 3.21
C GLY A 105 -9.77 1.14 2.48
N VAL A 106 -10.81 0.65 3.17
CA VAL A 106 -11.83 -0.16 2.48
C VAL A 106 -12.68 0.65 1.51
N ILE A 107 -12.93 1.93 1.79
CA ILE A 107 -13.81 2.76 0.95
C ILE A 107 -13.11 3.04 -0.38
N SER A 108 -11.90 3.58 -0.32
CA SER A 108 -11.04 3.82 -1.48
C SER A 108 -10.75 2.54 -2.24
N ALA A 109 -10.34 1.45 -1.58
CA ALA A 109 -10.16 0.14 -2.24
C ALA A 109 -11.39 -0.31 -3.04
N THR A 110 -12.61 -0.12 -2.49
CA THR A 110 -13.86 -0.50 -3.18
C THR A 110 -14.16 0.39 -4.38
N LEU A 111 -13.89 1.70 -4.27
CA LEU A 111 -14.06 2.64 -5.38
C LEU A 111 -13.02 2.43 -6.49
N GLU A 112 -11.79 2.10 -6.12
CA GLU A 112 -10.68 1.89 -7.06
C GLU A 112 -10.69 0.53 -7.74
N LEU A 113 -11.24 -0.52 -7.11
CA LEU A 113 -11.28 -1.88 -7.67
C LEU A 113 -11.78 -1.95 -9.13
N PRO A 114 -12.92 -1.33 -9.53
CA PRO A 114 -13.35 -1.36 -10.93
C PRO A 114 -12.35 -0.66 -11.88
N VAL A 115 -11.71 0.43 -11.44
CA VAL A 115 -10.68 1.15 -12.20
C VAL A 115 -9.45 0.26 -12.39
N MET A 116 -8.99 -0.37 -11.31
CA MET A 116 -7.85 -1.28 -11.32
C MET A 116 -8.08 -2.51 -12.21
N ILE A 117 -9.29 -3.09 -12.19
CA ILE A 117 -9.65 -4.19 -13.10
C ILE A 117 -9.55 -3.74 -14.56
N GLY A 118 -10.08 -2.56 -14.90
CA GLY A 118 -10.00 -2.01 -16.26
C GLY A 118 -8.56 -1.76 -16.74
N LEU A 119 -7.71 -1.21 -15.85
CA LEU A 119 -6.29 -1.01 -16.12
C LEU A 119 -5.57 -2.36 -16.31
N ILE A 120 -5.75 -3.31 -15.39
CA ILE A 120 -5.14 -4.65 -15.48
C ILE A 120 -5.52 -5.34 -16.80
N MET A 121 -6.79 -5.28 -17.22
CA MET A 121 -7.22 -5.86 -18.50
C MET A 121 -6.51 -5.20 -19.70
N THR A 122 -6.36 -3.89 -19.67
CA THR A 122 -5.69 -3.13 -20.74
C THR A 122 -4.21 -3.49 -20.82
N TYR A 123 -3.50 -3.51 -19.69
CA TYR A 123 -2.09 -3.86 -19.63
C TYR A 123 -1.83 -5.34 -19.90
N TRP A 124 -2.74 -6.23 -19.49
CA TRP A 124 -2.69 -7.64 -19.84
C TRP A 124 -2.68 -7.82 -21.36
N GLN A 125 -3.63 -7.21 -22.06
CA GLN A 125 -3.69 -7.25 -23.52
C GLN A 125 -2.46 -6.60 -24.18
N ARG A 126 -1.96 -5.48 -23.64
CA ARG A 126 -0.80 -4.78 -24.21
C ARG A 126 0.51 -5.52 -23.99
N SER A 127 0.68 -6.17 -22.85
CA SER A 127 1.92 -6.83 -22.45
C SER A 127 2.30 -8.03 -23.32
N GLN A 128 1.31 -8.64 -23.99
CA GLN A 128 1.45 -9.90 -24.75
C GLN A 128 2.22 -10.98 -23.96
N SER A 129 2.08 -10.97 -22.64
CA SER A 129 2.82 -11.86 -21.75
C SER A 129 2.25 -13.27 -21.81
N THR A 130 3.12 -14.28 -21.83
CA THR A 130 2.67 -15.65 -21.57
C THR A 130 2.25 -15.78 -20.09
N PHE A 131 1.44 -16.79 -19.79
CA PHE A 131 1.00 -17.06 -18.42
C PHE A 131 2.18 -17.31 -17.46
N GLY A 132 3.20 -18.04 -17.92
CA GLY A 132 4.41 -18.32 -17.13
C GLY A 132 5.23 -17.07 -16.83
N GLU A 133 5.48 -16.23 -17.84
CA GLU A 133 6.15 -14.94 -17.64
C GLU A 133 5.38 -14.06 -16.67
N PHE A 134 4.06 -13.95 -16.85
CA PHE A 134 3.22 -13.12 -15.99
C PHE A 134 3.34 -13.50 -14.52
N TRP A 135 3.20 -14.79 -14.19
CA TRP A 135 3.34 -15.24 -12.80
C TRP A 135 4.77 -15.12 -12.28
N GLY A 136 5.78 -15.24 -13.15
CA GLY A 136 7.17 -14.92 -12.81
C GLY A 136 7.33 -13.48 -12.33
N TYR A 137 6.83 -12.51 -13.12
CA TYR A 137 6.86 -11.09 -12.76
C TYR A 137 6.05 -10.77 -11.51
N VAL A 138 4.82 -11.31 -11.39
CA VAL A 138 3.96 -11.11 -10.21
C VAL A 138 4.64 -11.67 -8.95
N THR A 139 5.28 -12.84 -9.04
CA THR A 139 5.99 -13.43 -7.90
C THR A 139 7.14 -12.53 -7.45
N VAL A 140 7.93 -12.00 -8.38
CA VAL A 140 9.03 -11.08 -8.06
C VAL A 140 8.50 -9.77 -7.45
N ALA A 141 7.48 -9.16 -8.05
CA ALA A 141 6.86 -7.93 -7.53
C ALA A 141 6.29 -8.13 -6.12
N PHE A 142 5.58 -9.24 -5.90
CA PHE A 142 5.04 -9.61 -4.59
C PHE A 142 6.14 -9.81 -3.55
N LEU A 143 7.24 -10.50 -3.90
CA LEU A 143 8.37 -10.70 -2.98
C LEU A 143 9.02 -9.37 -2.60
N ILE A 144 9.22 -8.47 -3.57
CA ILE A 144 9.75 -7.12 -3.32
C ILE A 144 8.84 -6.38 -2.33
N GLN A 145 7.54 -6.31 -2.61
CA GLN A 145 6.59 -5.58 -1.74
C GLN A 145 6.48 -6.22 -0.36
N PHE A 146 6.45 -7.56 -0.29
CA PHE A 146 6.35 -8.27 0.98
C PHE A 146 7.56 -8.04 1.87
N VAL A 147 8.78 -8.13 1.31
CA VAL A 147 10.02 -7.86 2.05
C VAL A 147 10.06 -6.39 2.49
N ASN A 148 9.72 -5.48 1.59
CA ASN A 148 9.64 -4.05 1.87
C ASN A 148 8.69 -3.75 3.04
N LEU A 149 7.44 -4.19 2.97
CA LEU A 149 6.45 -4.03 4.05
C LEU A 149 6.94 -4.61 5.37
N ARG A 150 7.62 -5.76 5.34
CA ARG A 150 8.16 -6.39 6.55
C ARG A 150 9.23 -5.51 7.21
N VAL A 151 10.09 -4.90 6.40
CA VAL A 151 11.10 -3.93 6.85
C VAL A 151 10.41 -2.69 7.42
N MET A 152 9.46 -2.10 6.70
CA MET A 152 8.77 -0.89 7.14
C MET A 152 7.98 -1.10 8.43
N HIS A 153 7.28 -2.21 8.59
CA HIS A 153 6.62 -2.55 9.86
C HIS A 153 7.59 -2.69 11.05
N THR A 154 8.87 -2.96 10.80
CA THR A 154 9.92 -3.01 11.82
C THR A 154 10.52 -1.63 12.09
N LEU A 155 10.58 -0.76 11.09
CA LEU A 155 11.16 0.58 11.18
C LEU A 155 10.18 1.63 11.74
N MET A 156 8.93 1.62 11.27
CA MET A 156 7.94 2.64 11.64
C MET A 156 7.73 2.80 13.16
N PRO A 157 7.71 1.74 13.99
CA PRO A 157 7.63 1.90 15.45
C PRO A 157 8.85 2.65 16.05
N LYS A 158 10.05 2.43 15.49
CA LYS A 158 11.26 3.15 15.91
C LYS A 158 11.20 4.62 15.51
N ILE A 159 10.68 4.90 14.31
CA ILE A 159 10.44 6.26 13.81
C ILE A 159 9.43 6.97 14.71
N GLN A 160 8.32 6.32 15.05
CA GLN A 160 7.32 6.84 15.98
C GLN A 160 7.95 7.20 17.33
N ALA A 161 8.78 6.32 17.90
CA ALA A 161 9.47 6.59 19.16
C ALA A 161 10.41 7.80 19.07
N LYS A 162 11.16 7.93 17.97
CA LYS A 162 12.05 9.07 17.73
C LYS A 162 11.28 10.39 17.59
N MET A 163 10.17 10.39 16.85
CA MET A 163 9.29 11.56 16.73
C MET A 163 8.68 11.96 18.08
N ALA A 164 8.28 10.98 18.90
CA ALA A 164 7.76 11.24 20.25
C ALA A 164 8.83 11.77 21.22
N ALA A 165 10.09 11.41 21.04
CA ALA A 165 11.20 11.98 21.80
C ALA A 165 11.49 13.43 21.37
N TYR A 166 11.43 13.72 20.07
CA TYR A 166 11.61 15.06 19.52
C TYR A 166 10.60 16.06 20.11
N THR A 167 9.33 15.68 20.25
CA THR A 167 8.30 16.57 20.83
C THR A 167 8.46 16.84 22.34
N ARG A 168 9.27 16.05 23.04
CA ARG A 168 9.57 16.23 24.47
C ARG A 168 10.85 17.02 24.73
N THR A 169 11.61 17.32 23.68
CA THR A 169 12.84 18.09 23.80
C THR A 169 12.48 19.57 23.93
N PRO A 170 12.85 20.27 25.02
CA PRO A 170 12.60 21.70 25.13
C PRO A 170 13.27 22.44 23.97
N LEU A 171 12.53 23.31 23.30
CA LEU A 171 13.15 24.34 22.47
C LEU A 171 13.82 25.30 23.44
N LEU A 172 15.16 25.32 23.44
CA LEU A 172 15.95 26.35 24.14
C LEU A 172 15.52 27.75 23.67
#